data_AF-A0A5C2RYY6-F1
#
_entry.id   AF-A0A5C2RYY6-F1
#
_cell.length_a   1.000
_cell.length_b   1.000
_cell.length_c   1.000
_cell.angle_alpha   90.00
_cell.angle_beta   90.00
_cell.angle_gamma   90.00
#
_symmetry.space_group_name_H-M   'P 1'
#
loop_
_entity.id
_entity.type
_entity.pdbx_description
1 polymer ?
#
loop_
_entity_poly.entity_id
_entity_poly.type
_entity_poly.pdbx_seq_one_letter_code
_entity_poly.pdbx_strand_id
1 'polypeptide(L)'
;MRANEKTVIVHPDVVLVPYRTEHVAKYHEWMSNEELRELTASEPLTLEEEYEMQRKWQQDDDKLTFIILSGESLPPVPEGDAVSPELLAGQPMIGDVNLFMKGVPTDEDFEVEAEIMIAESAYRRRGVAYTALQMMLSYATDPSSPSPLPVPKERLVARIGEKNEASIRLFEKLGFTLTKRVAVFEEVELRFTAGGDTEKKGWAAGTRKTLVV
;
A
#
# COMPACT_ATOMS: atom_id res chain seq x y z
N MET A 1 2.04 6.31 10.63
CA MET A 1 2.38 6.71 9.27
C MET A 1 3.28 7.94 9.26
N ARG A 2 4.24 8.06 10.21
CA ARG A 2 5.17 9.21 10.24
C ARG A 2 6.17 9.19 9.10
N ALA A 3 6.63 8.00 8.70
CA ALA A 3 7.61 7.85 7.63
C ALA A 3 7.15 8.48 6.30
N ASN A 4 5.86 8.39 5.95
CA ASN A 4 5.33 8.90 4.69
C ASN A 4 4.46 10.16 4.80
N GLU A 5 4.39 10.85 5.94
CA GLU A 5 3.42 11.95 6.19
C GLU A 5 3.44 13.08 5.13
N LYS A 6 4.59 13.26 4.48
CA LYS A 6 4.86 14.27 3.43
C LYS A 6 5.34 13.64 2.13
N THR A 7 5.30 12.32 1.99
CA THR A 7 5.78 11.65 0.78
C THR A 7 4.63 11.46 -0.18
N VAL A 8 4.80 11.88 -1.43
CA VAL A 8 3.95 11.49 -2.56
C VAL A 8 4.82 10.75 -3.56
N ILE A 9 4.31 9.67 -4.14
CA ILE A 9 5.02 8.91 -5.16
C ILE A 9 4.20 8.95 -6.44
N VAL A 10 4.77 9.54 -7.49
CA VAL A 10 4.09 9.78 -8.76
C VAL A 10 4.52 8.75 -9.80
N HIS A 11 3.56 8.10 -10.43
CA HIS A 11 3.72 7.28 -11.63
C HIS A 11 2.62 7.67 -12.64
N PRO A 12 2.84 7.56 -13.97
CA PRO A 12 1.83 7.93 -14.97
C PRO A 12 0.42 7.37 -14.72
N ASP A 13 0.33 6.11 -14.30
CA ASP A 13 -0.96 5.46 -14.03
C ASP A 13 -1.44 5.58 -12.58
N VAL A 14 -0.55 5.89 -11.63
CA VAL A 14 -0.81 5.76 -10.19
C VAL A 14 -0.11 6.85 -9.39
N VAL A 15 -0.82 7.48 -8.46
CA VAL A 15 -0.20 8.37 -7.47
C VAL A 15 -0.47 7.84 -6.08
N LEU A 16 0.58 7.66 -5.29
CA LEU A 16 0.49 7.30 -3.87
C LEU A 16 0.60 8.56 -3.03
N VAL A 17 -0.42 8.81 -2.20
CA VAL A 17 -0.49 9.97 -1.30
C VAL A 17 -0.69 9.52 0.14
N PRO A 18 -0.20 10.25 1.15
CA PRO A 18 -0.36 9.82 2.54
C PRO A 18 -1.84 9.78 2.92
N TYR A 19 -2.22 8.78 3.73
CA TYR A 19 -3.59 8.73 4.26
C TYR A 19 -3.82 9.87 5.26
N ARG A 20 -4.90 10.63 5.06
CA ARG A 20 -5.19 11.90 5.73
C ARG A 20 -6.70 12.03 5.94
N THR A 21 -7.09 12.96 6.81
CA THR A 21 -8.46 13.20 7.25
C THR A 21 -9.44 13.39 6.08
N GLU A 22 -9.04 14.07 5.02
CA GLU A 22 -9.86 14.32 3.82
C GLU A 22 -10.25 13.04 3.06
N HIS A 23 -9.51 11.94 3.26
CA HIS A 23 -9.77 10.65 2.60
C HIS A 23 -10.78 9.78 3.38
N VAL A 24 -11.03 10.08 4.67
CA VAL A 24 -11.78 9.21 5.59
C VAL A 24 -13.21 8.98 5.13
N ALA A 25 -13.92 10.04 4.70
CA ALA A 25 -15.32 9.90 4.27
C ALA A 25 -15.47 8.94 3.08
N LYS A 26 -14.60 9.07 2.08
CA LYS A 26 -14.57 8.17 0.90
C LYS A 26 -14.16 6.75 1.30
N TYR A 27 -13.19 6.60 2.20
CA TYR A 27 -12.76 5.30 2.70
C TYR A 27 -13.90 4.58 3.44
N HIS A 28 -14.65 5.29 4.28
CA HIS A 28 -15.82 4.77 4.99
C HIS A 28 -16.94 4.32 4.03
N GLU A 29 -17.16 5.04 2.92
CA GLU A 29 -18.07 4.59 1.86
C GLU A 29 -17.64 3.23 1.29
N TRP A 30 -16.33 3.01 1.06
CA TRP A 30 -15.83 1.71 0.62
C TRP A 30 -16.05 0.63 1.67
N MET A 31 -15.78 0.93 2.94
CA MET A 31 -15.98 -0.01 4.05
C MET A 31 -17.45 -0.29 4.34
N SER A 32 -18.40 0.42 3.71
CA SER A 32 -19.82 0.06 3.74
C SER A 32 -20.15 -1.16 2.85
N ASN A 33 -19.28 -1.50 1.89
CA ASN A 33 -19.45 -2.66 1.02
C ASN A 33 -18.95 -3.96 1.68
N GLU A 34 -19.84 -4.96 1.78
CA GLU A 34 -19.55 -6.23 2.44
C GLU A 34 -18.49 -7.09 1.72
N GLU A 35 -18.53 -7.14 0.39
CA GLU A 35 -17.53 -7.86 -0.42
C GLU A 35 -16.13 -7.26 -0.21
N LEU A 36 -16.01 -5.93 -0.16
CA LEU A 36 -14.73 -5.27 0.12
C LEU A 36 -14.22 -5.62 1.51
N ARG A 37 -15.08 -5.54 2.53
CA ARG A 37 -14.71 -5.90 3.90
C ARG A 37 -14.27 -7.36 4.03
N GLU A 38 -14.96 -8.28 3.37
CA GLU A 38 -14.59 -9.70 3.37
C GLU A 38 -13.20 -9.90 2.72
N LEU A 39 -12.94 -9.25 1.58
CA LEU A 39 -11.67 -9.36 0.87
C LEU A 39 -10.48 -8.72 1.61
N THR A 40 -10.73 -7.74 2.49
CA THR A 40 -9.71 -7.06 3.29
C THR A 40 -9.71 -7.51 4.76
N ALA A 41 -10.54 -8.48 5.14
CA ALA A 41 -10.75 -8.91 6.52
C ALA A 41 -11.04 -7.74 7.50
N SER A 42 -11.80 -6.74 7.04
CA SER A 42 -12.13 -5.53 7.81
C SER A 42 -13.47 -5.64 8.53
N GLU A 43 -13.52 -5.19 9.78
CA GLU A 43 -14.77 -5.01 10.53
C GLU A 43 -15.43 -3.66 10.19
N PRO A 44 -16.78 -3.56 10.22
CA PRO A 44 -17.46 -2.31 9.99
C PRO A 44 -17.27 -1.36 11.18
N LEU A 45 -17.04 -0.09 10.87
CA LEU A 45 -16.89 0.99 11.84
C LEU A 45 -17.84 2.13 11.49
N THR A 46 -18.22 2.92 12.50
CA THR A 46 -18.88 4.21 12.29
C THR A 46 -17.90 5.22 11.66
N LEU A 47 -18.44 6.26 11.03
CA LEU A 47 -17.61 7.31 10.42
C LEU A 47 -16.72 8.00 11.48
N GLU A 48 -17.25 8.24 12.68
CA GLU A 48 -16.50 8.81 13.80
C GLU A 48 -15.34 7.91 14.24
N GLU A 49 -15.57 6.58 14.32
CA GLU A 49 -14.53 5.61 14.64
C GLU A 49 -13.44 5.56 13.56
N GLU A 50 -13.79 5.68 12.27
CA GLU A 50 -12.81 5.78 11.18
C GLU A 50 -11.92 7.02 11.32
N TYR A 51 -12.51 8.17 11.68
CA TYR A 51 -11.74 9.38 11.96
C TYR A 51 -10.82 9.22 13.18
N GLU A 52 -11.26 8.51 14.22
CA GLU A 52 -10.42 8.20 15.38
C GLU A 52 -9.26 7.27 15.03
N MET A 53 -9.53 6.22 14.25
CA MET A 53 -8.50 5.29 13.77
C MET A 53 -7.49 5.98 12.86
N GLN A 54 -7.94 6.83 11.93
CA GLN A 54 -7.03 7.58 11.06
C GLN A 54 -6.09 8.47 11.87
N ARG A 55 -6.60 9.18 12.89
CA ARG A 55 -5.77 10.01 13.78
C ARG A 55 -4.72 9.20 14.53
N LYS A 56 -5.09 8.01 15.01
CA LYS A 56 -4.16 7.08 15.66
C LYS A 56 -3.08 6.62 14.69
N TRP A 57 -3.49 6.08 13.54
CA TRP A 57 -2.58 5.55 12.52
C TRP A 57 -1.61 6.60 12.00
N GLN A 58 -1.99 7.87 11.95
CA GLN A 58 -1.09 8.93 11.53
C GLN A 58 0.21 8.96 12.36
N GLN A 59 0.13 8.62 13.64
CA GLN A 59 1.25 8.65 14.58
C GLN A 59 1.97 7.30 14.74
N ASP A 60 1.41 6.22 14.22
CA ASP A 60 1.95 4.86 14.36
C ASP A 60 3.28 4.70 13.61
N ASP A 61 4.31 4.15 14.24
CA ASP A 61 5.57 3.89 13.54
C ASP A 61 5.57 2.50 12.87
N ASP A 62 4.67 1.62 13.28
CA ASP A 62 4.53 0.24 12.77
C ASP A 62 3.53 0.09 11.62
N LYS A 63 2.92 1.19 11.16
CA LYS A 63 1.98 1.19 10.03
C LYS A 63 2.32 2.26 8.99
N LEU A 64 2.32 1.84 7.72
CA LEU A 64 2.51 2.71 6.56
C LEU A 64 1.35 2.53 5.58
N THR A 65 0.53 3.57 5.38
CA THR A 65 -0.57 3.54 4.41
C THR A 65 -0.43 4.65 3.40
N PHE A 66 -0.57 4.30 2.12
CA PHE A 66 -0.83 5.28 1.07
C PHE A 66 -2.23 5.08 0.51
N ILE A 67 -2.92 6.18 0.25
CA ILE A 67 -4.08 6.20 -0.64
C ILE A 67 -3.58 6.18 -2.07
N ILE A 68 -4.24 5.36 -2.90
CA ILE A 68 -3.99 5.23 -4.32
C ILE A 68 -4.96 6.18 -5.05
N LEU A 69 -4.40 7.16 -5.75
CA LEU A 69 -5.12 7.99 -6.71
C LEU A 69 -4.83 7.50 -8.14
N SER A 70 -5.79 7.65 -9.04
CA SER A 70 -5.56 7.46 -10.47
C SER A 70 -4.59 8.52 -11.00
N GLY A 71 -3.58 8.10 -11.76
CA GLY A 71 -2.65 8.99 -12.47
C GLY A 71 -3.14 9.44 -13.85
N GLU A 72 -4.16 8.78 -14.42
CA GLU A 72 -4.57 8.93 -15.84
C GLU A 72 -4.91 10.38 -16.24
N SER A 73 -5.40 11.18 -15.30
CA SER A 73 -5.81 12.58 -15.51
C SER A 73 -4.96 13.57 -14.72
N LEU A 74 -3.80 13.14 -14.19
CA LEU A 74 -2.92 14.01 -13.45
C LEU A 74 -2.28 15.02 -14.42
N PRO A 75 -2.38 16.34 -14.16
CA PRO A 75 -1.64 17.32 -14.94
C PRO A 75 -0.13 17.07 -14.83
N PRO A 76 0.68 17.55 -15.79
CA PRO A 76 2.12 17.43 -15.72
C PRO A 76 2.65 17.94 -14.37
N VAL A 77 3.29 17.05 -13.62
CA VAL A 77 3.87 17.42 -12.32
C VAL A 77 5.07 18.32 -12.57
N PRO A 78 5.13 19.52 -11.95
CA PRO A 78 6.26 20.43 -12.12
C PRO A 78 7.60 19.78 -11.82
N GLU A 79 8.65 20.27 -12.49
CA GLU A 79 10.03 19.96 -12.14
C GLU A 79 10.35 20.44 -10.71
N GLY A 80 11.20 19.69 -10.00
CA GLY A 80 11.54 19.93 -8.59
C GLY A 80 10.96 18.88 -7.65
N ASP A 81 11.17 19.05 -6.35
CA ASP A 81 10.87 18.00 -5.38
C ASP A 81 9.49 18.14 -4.73
N ALA A 82 8.77 19.25 -4.93
CA ALA A 82 7.51 19.52 -4.25
C ALA A 82 6.27 19.20 -5.11
N VAL A 83 5.17 18.83 -4.45
CA VAL A 83 3.83 18.72 -5.05
C VAL A 83 2.81 19.37 -4.11
N SER A 84 1.87 20.13 -4.68
CA SER A 84 0.82 20.79 -3.90
C SER A 84 -0.47 19.99 -3.86
N PRO A 85 -1.28 20.11 -2.78
CA PRO A 85 -2.59 19.45 -2.70
C PRO A 85 -3.52 19.80 -3.86
N GLU A 86 -3.43 21.02 -4.40
CA GLU A 86 -4.27 21.49 -5.50
C GLU A 86 -4.01 20.73 -6.81
N LEU A 87 -2.78 20.27 -7.05
CA LEU A 87 -2.45 19.44 -8.21
C LEU A 87 -3.09 18.05 -8.12
N LEU A 88 -3.17 17.52 -6.90
CA LEU A 88 -3.74 16.21 -6.59
C LEU A 88 -5.27 16.26 -6.46
N ALA A 89 -5.82 17.46 -6.23
CA ALA A 89 -7.25 17.67 -6.07
C ALA A 89 -8.02 17.22 -7.32
N GLY A 90 -9.13 16.52 -7.09
CA GLY A 90 -9.99 16.00 -8.16
C GLY A 90 -9.48 14.72 -8.83
N GLN A 91 -8.29 14.22 -8.48
CA GLN A 91 -7.89 12.89 -8.93
C GLN A 91 -8.76 11.83 -8.22
N PRO A 92 -9.28 10.83 -8.96
CA PRO A 92 -10.05 9.75 -8.37
C PRO A 92 -9.23 9.00 -7.33
N MET A 93 -9.73 8.95 -6.10
CA MET A 93 -9.27 8.02 -5.07
C MET A 93 -9.84 6.64 -5.39
N ILE A 94 -8.98 5.64 -5.56
CA ILE A 94 -9.34 4.33 -6.15
C ILE A 94 -9.00 3.11 -5.29
N GLY A 95 -8.20 3.30 -4.26
CA GLY A 95 -7.84 2.26 -3.31
C GLY A 95 -6.79 2.72 -2.31
N ASP A 96 -6.15 1.76 -1.65
CA ASP A 96 -5.07 1.97 -0.69
C ASP A 96 -4.08 0.80 -0.69
N VAL A 97 -2.87 1.07 -0.22
CA VAL A 97 -1.81 0.08 -0.04
C VAL A 97 -1.18 0.28 1.34
N ASN A 98 -1.03 -0.82 2.07
CA ASN A 98 -0.58 -0.84 3.46
C ASN A 98 0.69 -1.68 3.63
N LEU A 99 1.53 -1.27 4.58
CA LEU A 99 2.51 -2.11 5.22
C LEU A 99 2.30 -2.10 6.74
N PHE A 100 2.26 -3.29 7.33
CA PHE A 100 2.18 -3.49 8.78
C PHE A 100 3.45 -4.16 9.28
N MET A 101 4.20 -3.48 10.13
CA MET A 101 5.40 -3.98 10.77
C MET A 101 5.03 -4.71 12.05
N LYS A 102 5.35 -6.00 12.14
CA LYS A 102 5.07 -6.86 13.28
C LYS A 102 6.39 -7.25 13.95
N GLY A 103 6.49 -7.00 15.25
CA GLY A 103 7.70 -7.24 16.03
C GLY A 103 8.70 -6.08 15.98
N VAL A 104 9.90 -6.30 16.51
CA VAL A 104 10.98 -5.29 16.54
C VAL A 104 11.95 -5.56 15.39
N PRO A 105 12.40 -4.57 14.61
CA PRO A 105 13.28 -4.79 13.45
C PRO A 105 14.55 -5.61 13.69
N THR A 106 15.03 -5.65 14.94
CA THR A 106 16.21 -6.42 15.36
C THR A 106 15.93 -7.90 15.59
N ASP A 107 14.66 -8.29 15.69
CA ASP A 107 14.25 -9.61 16.15
C ASP A 107 14.07 -10.58 14.97
N GLU A 108 14.27 -11.88 15.24
CA GLU A 108 14.17 -12.91 14.20
C GLU A 108 12.74 -13.10 13.69
N ASP A 109 11.72 -12.73 14.48
CA ASP A 109 10.30 -12.81 14.12
C ASP A 109 9.76 -11.53 13.48
N PHE A 110 10.61 -10.52 13.24
CA PHE A 110 10.20 -9.30 12.54
C PHE A 110 9.67 -9.60 11.14
N GLU A 111 8.48 -9.09 10.85
CA GLU A 111 7.81 -9.23 9.56
C GLU A 111 7.16 -7.92 9.13
N VAL A 112 7.06 -7.72 7.82
CA VAL A 112 6.39 -6.56 7.24
C VAL A 112 5.34 -7.06 6.25
N GLU A 113 4.09 -6.98 6.66
CA GLU A 113 2.96 -7.49 5.91
C GLU A 113 2.44 -6.44 4.92
N ALA A 114 2.36 -6.83 3.65
CA ALA A 114 1.86 -5.99 2.56
C ALA A 114 0.43 -6.36 2.19
N GLU A 115 -0.42 -5.34 2.18
CA GLU A 115 -1.83 -5.45 1.79
C GLU A 115 -2.18 -4.37 0.77
N ILE A 116 -3.12 -4.68 -0.12
CA ILE A 116 -3.60 -3.73 -1.12
C ILE A 116 -5.08 -3.95 -1.42
N MET A 117 -5.80 -2.85 -1.57
CA MET A 117 -7.17 -2.85 -2.04
C MET A 117 -7.31 -1.89 -3.24
N ILE A 118 -7.98 -2.33 -4.30
CA ILE A 118 -8.52 -1.46 -5.35
C ILE A 118 -10.04 -1.44 -5.19
N ALA A 119 -10.53 -0.48 -4.43
CA ALA A 119 -11.93 -0.36 -4.05
C ALA A 119 -12.81 -0.07 -5.27
N GLU A 120 -12.39 0.87 -6.12
CA GLU A 120 -13.16 1.29 -7.29
C GLU A 120 -13.07 0.26 -8.43
N SER A 121 -14.19 -0.43 -8.70
CA SER A 121 -14.24 -1.55 -9.67
C SER A 121 -13.81 -1.16 -11.08
N ALA A 122 -14.06 0.08 -11.51
CA ALA A 122 -13.66 0.63 -12.79
C ALA A 122 -12.13 0.63 -13.01
N TYR A 123 -11.34 0.58 -11.93
CA TYR A 123 -9.88 0.59 -11.96
C TYR A 123 -9.25 -0.79 -11.74
N ARG A 124 -10.06 -1.81 -11.45
CA ARG A 124 -9.57 -3.19 -11.30
C ARG A 124 -9.12 -3.74 -12.65
N ARG A 125 -8.20 -4.73 -12.61
CA ARG A 125 -7.68 -5.44 -13.79
C ARG A 125 -6.95 -4.55 -14.82
N ARG A 126 -6.60 -3.31 -14.47
CA ARG A 126 -5.81 -2.38 -15.28
C ARG A 126 -4.31 -2.37 -14.97
N GLY A 127 -3.85 -3.22 -14.04
CA GLY A 127 -2.45 -3.24 -13.61
C GLY A 127 -2.12 -2.24 -12.48
N VAL A 128 -3.05 -1.36 -12.10
CA VAL A 128 -2.91 -0.38 -11.01
C VAL A 128 -2.36 -0.98 -9.72
N ALA A 129 -2.94 -2.11 -9.26
CA ALA A 129 -2.49 -2.77 -8.03
C ALA A 129 -1.03 -3.24 -8.10
N TYR A 130 -0.59 -3.72 -9.27
CA TYR A 130 0.77 -4.16 -9.49
C TYR A 130 1.73 -2.97 -9.40
N THR A 131 1.43 -1.89 -10.11
CA THR A 131 2.21 -0.64 -10.08
C THR A 131 2.28 -0.05 -8.67
N ALA A 132 1.14 0.04 -7.96
CA ALA A 132 1.07 0.57 -6.60
C ALA A 132 1.92 -0.24 -5.61
N LEU A 133 1.85 -1.58 -5.66
CA LEU A 133 2.69 -2.43 -4.82
C LEU A 133 4.17 -2.29 -5.18
N GLN A 134 4.52 -2.22 -6.47
CA GLN A 134 5.91 -1.97 -6.86
C GLN A 134 6.46 -0.67 -6.25
N MET A 135 5.69 0.42 -6.34
CA MET A 135 6.06 1.72 -5.77
C MET A 135 6.18 1.66 -4.24
N MET A 136 5.21 1.03 -3.56
CA MET A 136 5.21 0.86 -2.11
C MET A 136 6.41 0.04 -1.63
N LEU A 137 6.66 -1.12 -2.25
CA LEU A 137 7.76 -2.01 -1.88
C LEU A 137 9.13 -1.40 -2.22
N SER A 138 9.24 -0.69 -3.35
CA SER A 138 10.43 0.08 -3.67
C SER A 138 10.67 1.16 -2.63
N TYR A 139 9.65 1.90 -2.22
CA TYR A 139 9.78 2.93 -1.18
C TYR A 139 10.20 2.32 0.15
N ALA A 140 9.52 1.27 0.61
CA ALA A 140 9.75 0.66 1.91
C ALA A 140 11.14 0.03 2.06
N THR A 141 11.78 -0.37 0.96
CA THR A 141 13.08 -1.07 0.99
C THR A 141 14.26 -0.22 0.49
N ASP A 142 14.01 1.04 0.15
CA ASP A 142 15.05 1.96 -0.31
C ASP A 142 15.89 2.49 0.86
N PRO A 143 17.23 2.40 0.80
CA PRO A 143 18.14 2.93 1.82
C PRO A 143 17.95 4.41 2.16
N SER A 144 17.36 5.20 1.27
CA SER A 144 17.10 6.62 1.48
C SER A 144 15.76 6.91 2.17
N SER A 145 14.96 5.88 2.46
CA SER A 145 13.66 6.05 3.09
C SER A 145 13.79 6.36 4.59
N PRO A 146 12.87 7.16 5.15
CA PRO A 146 12.94 7.58 6.55
C PRO A 146 12.58 6.45 7.52
N SER A 147 13.13 6.50 8.72
CA SER A 147 12.84 5.57 9.82
C SER A 147 11.32 5.39 10.01
N PRO A 148 10.84 4.15 10.27
CA PRO A 148 11.63 2.93 10.50
C PRO A 148 12.05 2.17 9.22
N LEU A 149 11.87 2.77 8.05
CA LEU A 149 12.39 2.25 6.79
C LEU A 149 13.90 2.55 6.66
N PRO A 150 14.66 1.84 5.79
CA PRO A 150 14.24 0.70 4.98
C PRO A 150 13.95 -0.56 5.79
N VAL A 151 13.00 -1.36 5.34
CA VAL A 151 12.81 -2.74 5.81
C VAL A 151 13.58 -3.71 4.90
N PRO A 152 14.18 -4.78 5.44
CA PRO A 152 14.82 -5.80 4.59
C PRO A 152 13.77 -6.52 3.75
N LYS A 153 14.08 -6.78 2.48
CA LYS A 153 13.13 -7.40 1.54
C LYS A 153 12.69 -8.79 2.00
N GLU A 154 13.58 -9.53 2.66
CA GLU A 154 13.36 -10.90 3.15
C GLU A 154 12.33 -10.95 4.30
N ARG A 155 11.99 -9.78 4.88
CA ARG A 155 10.98 -9.64 5.93
C ARG A 155 9.58 -9.37 5.37
N LEU A 156 9.46 -9.16 4.05
CA LEU A 156 8.17 -8.90 3.41
C LEU A 156 7.34 -10.18 3.33
N VAL A 157 6.09 -10.06 3.77
CA VAL A 157 5.09 -11.13 3.77
C VAL A 157 3.76 -10.61 3.22
N ALA A 158 2.95 -11.50 2.64
CA ALA A 158 1.57 -11.24 2.30
C ALA A 158 0.73 -12.44 2.74
N ARG A 159 -0.34 -12.19 3.50
CA ARG A 159 -1.34 -13.20 3.85
C ARG A 159 -2.61 -12.94 3.08
N ILE A 160 -3.09 -13.97 2.40
CA ILE A 160 -4.15 -13.84 1.42
C ILE A 160 -5.08 -15.04 1.56
N GLY A 161 -6.39 -14.82 1.62
CA GLY A 161 -7.36 -15.92 1.61
C GLY A 161 -7.13 -16.87 0.42
N GLU A 162 -7.18 -18.20 0.63
CA GLU A 162 -6.77 -19.18 -0.39
C GLU A 162 -7.61 -19.11 -1.68
N LYS A 163 -8.83 -18.55 -1.58
CA LYS A 163 -9.76 -18.35 -2.70
C LYS A 163 -9.46 -17.08 -3.52
N ASN A 164 -8.65 -16.14 -2.99
CA ASN A 164 -8.30 -14.90 -3.67
C ASN A 164 -7.10 -15.11 -4.63
N GLU A 165 -7.33 -15.92 -5.67
CA GLU A 165 -6.31 -16.25 -6.66
C GLU A 165 -5.78 -15.02 -7.41
N ALA A 166 -6.57 -13.94 -7.50
CA ALA A 166 -6.16 -12.71 -8.16
C ALA A 166 -5.02 -12.03 -7.40
N SER A 167 -5.14 -11.90 -6.08
CA SER A 167 -4.09 -11.35 -5.22
C SER A 167 -2.89 -12.29 -5.10
N ILE A 168 -3.10 -13.61 -5.03
CA ILE A 168 -2.00 -14.58 -5.02
C ILE A 168 -1.12 -14.41 -6.27
N ARG A 169 -1.72 -14.42 -7.47
CA ARG A 169 -0.98 -14.22 -8.74
C ARG A 169 -0.33 -12.84 -8.84
N LEU A 170 -0.90 -11.83 -8.18
CA LEU A 170 -0.33 -10.49 -8.13
C LEU A 170 1.00 -10.49 -7.36
N PHE A 171 1.01 -11.08 -6.16
CA PHE A 171 2.20 -11.19 -5.33
C PHE A 171 3.27 -12.11 -5.94
N GLU A 172 2.88 -13.19 -6.60
CA GLU A 172 3.80 -14.03 -7.38
C GLU A 172 4.55 -13.23 -8.46
N LYS A 173 3.84 -12.36 -9.20
CA LYS A 173 4.47 -11.46 -10.20
C LYS A 173 5.42 -10.43 -9.57
N LEU A 174 5.23 -10.11 -8.30
CA LEU A 174 6.11 -9.20 -7.54
C LEU A 174 7.35 -9.90 -6.98
N GLY A 175 7.49 -11.22 -7.18
CA GLY A 175 8.62 -12.02 -6.71
C GLY A 175 8.37 -12.69 -5.35
N PHE A 176 7.12 -12.71 -4.87
CA PHE A 176 6.77 -13.48 -3.68
C PHE A 176 6.53 -14.94 -4.06
N THR A 177 6.83 -15.83 -3.13
CA THR A 177 6.62 -17.27 -3.27
C THR A 177 5.78 -17.78 -2.11
N LEU A 178 4.83 -18.67 -2.40
CA LEU A 178 4.02 -19.33 -1.37
C LEU A 178 4.93 -20.15 -0.46
N THR A 179 4.95 -19.81 0.84
CA THR A 179 5.77 -20.48 1.85
C THR A 179 4.95 -21.36 2.78
N LYS A 180 3.68 -21.01 3.01
CA LYS A 180 2.83 -21.70 3.98
C LYS A 180 1.35 -21.64 3.56
N ARG A 181 0.58 -22.66 3.93
CA ARG A 181 -0.88 -22.66 3.93
C ARG A 181 -1.39 -22.80 5.36
N VAL A 182 -2.37 -22.00 5.73
CA VAL A 182 -2.91 -21.93 7.09
C VAL A 182 -4.39 -22.31 7.05
N ALA A 183 -4.63 -23.62 7.03
CA ALA A 183 -5.97 -24.19 6.80
C ALA A 183 -7.04 -23.72 7.80
N VAL A 184 -6.67 -23.40 9.04
CA VAL A 184 -7.62 -22.92 10.06
C VAL A 184 -8.21 -21.54 9.73
N PHE A 185 -7.47 -20.71 8.99
CA PHE A 185 -7.91 -19.38 8.57
C PHE A 185 -8.30 -19.34 7.08
N GLU A 186 -8.19 -20.46 6.37
CA GLU A 186 -8.32 -20.51 4.90
C GLU A 186 -7.44 -19.43 4.22
N GLU A 187 -6.17 -19.33 4.62
CA GLU A 187 -5.20 -18.36 4.10
C GLU A 187 -3.90 -19.01 3.60
N VAL A 188 -3.26 -18.37 2.62
CA VAL A 188 -1.90 -18.65 2.19
C VAL A 188 -0.96 -17.53 2.61
N GLU A 189 0.26 -17.89 2.99
CA GLU A 189 1.34 -16.95 3.24
C GLU A 189 2.31 -16.98 2.06
N LEU A 190 2.62 -15.81 1.51
CA LEU A 190 3.66 -15.62 0.52
C LEU A 190 4.76 -14.73 1.11
N ARG A 191 6.01 -15.07 0.84
CA ARG A 191 7.18 -14.27 1.26
C ARG A 191 8.02 -13.89 0.07
N PHE A 192 8.63 -12.71 0.13
CA PHE A 192 9.58 -12.30 -0.90
C PHE A 192 10.83 -13.18 -0.82
N THR A 193 11.23 -13.78 -1.94
CA THR A 193 12.44 -14.59 -2.03
C THR A 193 13.41 -13.98 -3.04
N ALA A 194 14.63 -13.71 -2.58
CA ALA A 194 15.74 -13.37 -3.45
C ALA A 194 16.04 -14.55 -4.40
N GLY A 195 16.21 -14.27 -5.69
CA GLY A 195 16.59 -15.24 -6.73
C GLY A 195 15.68 -15.26 -7.96
N GLY A 196 14.49 -14.64 -7.90
CA GLY A 196 13.55 -14.57 -9.03
C GLY A 196 13.88 -13.49 -10.07
N ASP A 197 13.33 -13.59 -11.28
CA ASP A 197 13.52 -12.58 -12.35
C ASP A 197 13.15 -11.15 -11.92
N THR A 198 12.20 -11.01 -10.97
CA THR A 198 11.78 -9.73 -10.41
C THR A 198 12.84 -9.08 -9.53
N GLU A 199 13.68 -9.86 -8.84
CA GLU A 199 14.81 -9.30 -8.07
C GLU A 199 15.81 -8.59 -8.99
N LYS A 200 16.07 -9.18 -10.16
CA LYS A 200 17.03 -8.64 -11.15
C LYS A 200 16.55 -7.35 -11.82
N LYS A 201 15.23 -7.21 -12.02
CA LYS A 201 14.63 -6.01 -12.63
C LYS A 201 14.36 -4.89 -11.64
N GLY A 202 14.17 -5.22 -10.36
CA GLY A 202 13.71 -4.28 -9.34
C GLY A 202 12.23 -3.92 -9.50
N TRP A 203 11.67 -3.30 -8.47
CA TRP A 203 10.32 -2.73 -8.52
C TRP A 203 10.35 -1.32 -9.10
N ALA A 204 9.29 -0.94 -9.83
CA ALA A 204 9.11 0.42 -10.28
C ALA A 204 8.97 1.37 -9.07
N ALA A 205 9.87 2.35 -8.95
CA ALA A 205 9.92 3.24 -7.79
C ALA A 205 8.94 4.43 -7.87
N GLY A 206 8.60 4.87 -9.09
CA GLY A 206 7.97 6.17 -9.31
C GLY A 206 8.87 7.35 -8.92
N THR A 207 8.34 8.56 -9.03
CA THR A 207 9.05 9.79 -8.66
C THR A 207 8.57 10.26 -7.29
N ARG A 208 9.47 10.29 -6.30
CA ARG A 208 9.16 10.82 -4.96
C ARG A 208 9.08 12.34 -5.00
N LYS A 209 8.06 12.88 -4.34
CA LYS A 209 7.82 14.32 -4.15
C LYS A 209 7.46 14.57 -2.68
N THR A 210 7.79 15.75 -2.19
CA THR A 210 7.37 16.29 -0.91
C THR A 210 6.04 17.00 -1.06
N LEU A 211 5.02 16.53 -0.35
CA LEU A 211 3.73 17.18 -0.25
C LEU A 211 3.86 18.45 0.59
N VAL A 212 3.69 19.61 -0.04
CA VAL A 212 3.64 20.88 0.68
C VAL A 212 2.31 21.00 1.41
N VAL A 213 2.36 21.49 2.65
CA VAL A 213 1.20 21.68 3.54
C VAL A 213 1.07 23.15 3.85
#